data_AF-A0A4Y8KWI9-F1
#
_entry.id   AF-A0A4Y8KWI9-F1
#
_cell.length_a   1.000
_cell.length_b   1.000
_cell.length_c   1.000
_cell.angle_alpha   90.00
_cell.angle_beta   90.00
_cell.angle_gamma   90.00
#
_symmetry.space_group_name_H-M   'P 1'
#
loop_
_entity.id
_entity.type
_entity.pdbx_description
1 polymer ?
#
loop_
_entity_poly.entity_id
_entity_poly.type
_entity_poly.pdbx_seq_one_letter_code
_entity_poly.pdbx_strand_id
1 'polypeptide(L)'
;MARSGNNARIPAIGNYSQASAPKFGADLTELADDIADLIGESFDTVGALPSSGNWPGRTARVASDGLQHVHNGTAWTDGTGDTGWITPTALGSGWSNESGNGFQYRRRNGEVRFRGRGSSTGASSALFTLPAGFLPDVLPGANFAFLTDAQSGAVRMNVLSTGAMTSLTTGTITNISLGNIRFDAA
;
A
#
# COMPACT_ATOMS: atom_id res chain seq x y z
N MET A 1 -31.04 -3.04 62.13
CA MET A 1 -30.82 -3.59 60.78
C MET A 1 -29.39 -3.33 60.37
N ALA A 2 -28.58 -4.37 60.21
CA ALA A 2 -27.32 -4.31 59.48
C ALA A 2 -27.10 -5.69 58.85
N ARG A 3 -26.92 -5.68 57.53
CA ARG A 3 -27.03 -6.81 56.62
C ARG A 3 -25.74 -7.64 56.68
N SER A 4 -25.84 -8.90 57.09
CA SER A 4 -24.78 -9.90 56.91
C SER A 4 -24.53 -10.09 55.41
N GLY A 5 -23.32 -9.74 54.96
CA GLY A 5 -22.90 -9.80 53.56
C GLY A 5 -21.70 -10.73 53.39
N ASN A 6 -21.98 -11.99 53.06
CA ASN A 6 -21.20 -12.95 52.29
C ASN A 6 -19.66 -12.91 52.36
N ASN A 7 -19.11 -13.70 53.29
CA ASN A 7 -17.72 -14.17 53.31
C ASN A 7 -17.44 -15.29 52.27
N ALA A 8 -18.10 -15.27 51.10
CA ALA A 8 -17.90 -16.28 50.07
C ALA A 8 -16.73 -15.87 49.16
N ARG A 9 -15.53 -16.28 49.58
CA ARG A 9 -14.29 -16.30 48.79
C ARG A 9 -14.56 -16.79 47.37
N ILE A 10 -14.15 -16.02 46.36
CA ILE A 10 -13.95 -16.54 45.00
C ILE A 10 -12.74 -17.49 45.10
N PRO A 11 -12.90 -18.82 44.94
CA PRO A 11 -11.80 -19.75 45.04
C PRO A 11 -11.12 -19.88 43.68
N ALA A 12 -10.23 -18.93 43.34
CA ALA A 12 -9.41 -19.05 42.13
C ALA A 12 -8.11 -18.22 42.12
N ILE A 13 -7.60 -17.74 43.25
CA ILE A 13 -6.26 -17.15 43.26
C ILE A 13 -5.49 -17.73 44.44
N GLY A 14 -4.59 -18.65 44.12
CA GLY A 14 -3.81 -19.43 45.08
C GLY A 14 -2.97 -18.57 46.01
N ASN A 15 -2.56 -19.17 47.13
CA ASN A 15 -1.68 -18.58 48.13
C ASN A 15 -0.40 -18.01 47.48
N TYR A 16 -0.21 -16.69 47.52
CA TYR A 16 1.05 -16.03 47.16
C TYR A 16 2.08 -16.22 48.28
N SER A 17 2.78 -17.34 48.25
CA SER A 17 3.98 -17.56 49.07
C SER A 17 5.17 -16.81 48.43
N GLN A 18 5.69 -15.79 49.12
CA GLN A 18 6.83 -14.96 48.68
C GLN A 18 8.20 -15.68 48.73
N ALA A 19 8.31 -16.91 48.20
CA ALA A 19 9.57 -17.66 48.18
C ALA A 19 10.13 -17.91 46.78
N SER A 20 9.46 -17.43 45.73
CA SER A 20 9.98 -17.44 44.36
C SER A 20 9.37 -16.26 43.63
N ALA A 21 10.19 -15.43 42.99
CA ALA A 21 9.74 -14.26 42.25
C ALA A 21 8.49 -14.61 41.42
N PRO A 22 7.44 -13.78 41.42
CA PRO A 22 6.27 -14.02 40.59
C PRO A 22 6.76 -14.16 39.15
N LYS A 23 6.69 -15.38 38.61
CA LYS A 23 6.88 -15.62 37.20
C LYS A 23 5.62 -15.11 36.50
N PHE A 24 5.51 -13.79 36.38
CA PHE A 24 4.89 -13.24 35.18
C PHE A 24 5.85 -13.66 34.06
N GLY A 25 5.69 -14.88 33.56
CA GLY A 25 6.09 -15.16 32.20
C GLY A 25 5.15 -14.33 31.35
N ALA A 26 5.39 -13.01 31.28
CA ALA A 26 4.85 -12.23 30.21
C ALA A 26 5.31 -12.96 28.96
N ASP A 27 4.35 -13.46 28.19
CA ASP A 27 4.67 -13.96 26.87
C ASP A 27 5.08 -12.73 26.06
N LEU A 28 6.36 -12.38 26.17
CA LEU A 28 6.96 -11.28 25.45
C LEU A 28 7.05 -11.61 23.95
N THR A 29 6.73 -12.84 23.54
CA THR A 29 6.65 -13.23 22.13
C THR A 29 5.49 -12.53 21.48
N GLU A 30 4.29 -12.57 22.08
CA GLU A 30 3.10 -11.89 21.55
C GLU A 30 3.30 -10.35 21.54
N LEU A 31 3.89 -9.79 22.61
CA LEU A 31 4.23 -8.37 22.65
C LEU A 31 5.35 -7.99 21.67
N ALA A 32 6.34 -8.85 21.44
CA ALA A 32 7.40 -8.62 20.48
C ALA A 32 6.89 -8.73 19.04
N ASP A 33 5.98 -9.65 18.78
CA ASP A 33 5.30 -9.80 17.49
C ASP A 33 4.41 -8.57 17.21
N ASP A 34 3.65 -8.11 18.20
CA ASP A 34 2.83 -6.88 18.12
C ASP A 34 3.69 -5.62 17.93
N ILE A 35 4.85 -5.52 18.60
CA ILE A 35 5.78 -4.39 18.45
C ILE A 35 6.52 -4.46 17.09
N ALA A 36 6.85 -5.67 16.62
CA ALA A 36 7.48 -5.87 15.32
C ALA A 36 6.53 -5.52 14.17
N ASP A 37 5.24 -5.84 14.32
CA ASP A 37 4.18 -5.43 13.41
C ASP A 37 3.98 -3.90 13.42
N LEU A 38 4.14 -3.28 14.59
CA LEU A 38 4.00 -1.83 14.77
C LEU A 38 5.17 -1.01 14.20
N ILE A 39 6.41 -1.50 14.25
CA ILE A 39 7.60 -0.68 13.95
C ILE A 39 8.18 -0.95 12.56
N GLY A 40 8.02 -2.16 11.98
CA GLY A 40 8.59 -2.50 10.67
C GLY A 40 10.11 -2.32 10.62
N GLU A 41 10.87 -3.41 10.70
CA GLU A 41 12.33 -3.33 10.72
C GLU A 41 12.88 -2.77 9.40
N SER A 42 13.93 -1.95 9.48
CA SER A 42 14.61 -1.41 8.28
C SER A 42 16.04 -1.93 8.17
N PHE A 43 16.43 -2.38 6.98
CA PHE A 43 17.77 -2.90 6.68
C PHE A 43 18.42 -2.12 5.54
N ASP A 44 19.75 -2.01 5.54
CA ASP A 44 20.46 -1.26 4.49
C ASP A 44 20.43 -1.99 3.13
N THR A 45 20.57 -3.31 3.13
CA THR A 45 20.62 -4.14 1.91
C THR A 45 19.82 -5.43 2.06
N VAL A 46 19.38 -6.02 0.94
CA VAL A 46 18.66 -7.31 0.94
C VAL A 46 19.46 -8.42 1.62
N GLY A 47 20.79 -8.41 1.47
CA GLY A 47 21.67 -9.39 2.10
C GLY A 47 21.77 -9.27 3.62
N ALA A 48 21.26 -8.18 4.21
CA ALA A 48 21.18 -8.00 5.65
C ALA A 48 19.88 -8.56 6.24
N LEU A 49 18.91 -8.97 5.41
CA LEU A 49 17.71 -9.64 5.88
C LEU A 49 18.08 -10.95 6.58
N PRO A 50 17.47 -11.26 7.73
CA PRO A 50 17.75 -12.51 8.43
C PRO A 50 17.50 -13.72 7.54
N SER A 51 18.53 -14.54 7.32
CA SER A 51 18.50 -15.65 6.35
C SER A 51 17.89 -16.95 6.88
N SER A 52 17.51 -17.01 8.16
CA SER A 52 16.99 -18.21 8.79
C SER A 52 16.01 -17.87 9.91
N GLY A 53 14.82 -18.44 9.86
CA GLY A 53 13.79 -18.29 10.88
C GLY A 53 12.41 -18.57 10.29
N ASN A 54 11.43 -18.89 11.13
CA ASN A 54 10.05 -19.07 10.69
C ASN A 54 9.22 -17.89 11.20
N TRP A 55 9.23 -16.79 10.44
CA TRP A 55 8.50 -15.55 10.77
C TRP A 55 7.46 -15.21 9.70
N PRO A 56 6.50 -16.10 9.40
CA PRO A 56 5.50 -15.84 8.37
C PRO A 56 4.74 -14.54 8.70
N GLY A 57 4.67 -13.63 7.73
CA GLY A 57 4.00 -12.34 7.88
C GLY A 57 4.90 -11.21 8.41
N ARG A 58 6.12 -11.50 8.89
CA ARG A 58 7.07 -10.45 9.28
C ARG A 58 7.43 -9.60 8.07
N THR A 59 7.48 -8.28 8.27
CA THR A 59 7.83 -7.33 7.23
C THR A 59 9.10 -6.56 7.57
N ALA A 60 9.87 -6.24 6.53
CA ALA A 60 11.10 -5.49 6.65
C ALA A 60 11.27 -4.55 5.45
N ARG A 61 11.62 -3.28 5.68
CA ARG A 61 11.94 -2.34 4.60
C ARG A 61 13.43 -2.38 4.29
N VAL A 62 13.80 -2.58 3.03
CA VAL A 62 15.20 -2.53 2.60
C VAL A 62 15.47 -1.19 1.92
N ALA A 63 16.51 -0.48 2.36
CA ALA A 63 16.83 0.87 1.89
C ALA A 63 17.48 0.85 0.49
N SER A 64 18.30 -0.16 0.19
CA SER A 64 19.02 -0.25 -1.10
C SER A 64 18.12 -0.39 -2.31
N ASP A 65 16.99 -1.08 -2.17
CA ASP A 65 16.02 -1.32 -3.25
C ASP A 65 14.70 -0.56 -3.04
N GLY A 66 14.48 -0.01 -1.84
CA GLY A 66 13.25 0.70 -1.48
C GLY A 66 12.04 -0.22 -1.35
N LEU A 67 12.25 -1.54 -1.28
CA LEU A 67 11.20 -2.54 -1.21
C LEU A 67 10.85 -2.87 0.23
N GLN A 68 9.58 -3.18 0.47
CA GLN A 68 9.17 -3.92 1.65
C GLN A 68 9.31 -5.39 1.30
N HIS A 69 10.02 -6.15 2.11
CA HIS A 69 10.14 -7.60 2.02
C HIS A 69 9.21 -8.22 3.05
N VAL A 70 8.51 -9.28 2.67
CA VAL A 70 7.61 -10.04 3.55
C VAL A 70 8.15 -11.46 3.66
N HIS A 71 8.30 -11.97 4.87
CA HIS A 71 8.76 -13.33 5.08
C HIS A 71 7.58 -14.31 4.97
N ASN A 72 7.66 -15.29 4.07
CA ASN A 72 6.57 -16.24 3.79
C ASN A 72 6.62 -17.52 4.63
N GLY A 73 7.46 -17.54 5.67
CA GLY A 73 7.73 -18.71 6.52
C GLY A 73 8.95 -19.53 6.08
N THR A 74 9.39 -19.38 4.82
CA THR A 74 10.58 -20.06 4.29
C THR A 74 11.65 -19.09 3.77
N ALA A 75 11.23 -17.97 3.18
CA ALA A 75 12.12 -16.96 2.63
C ALA A 75 11.48 -15.57 2.69
N TRP A 76 12.31 -14.55 2.54
CA TRP A 76 11.86 -13.20 2.22
C TRP A 76 11.43 -13.14 0.76
N THR A 77 10.25 -12.58 0.52
CA THR A 77 9.72 -12.28 -0.80
C THR A 77 9.50 -10.79 -0.93
N ASP A 78 9.83 -10.24 -2.10
CA ASP A 78 9.63 -8.83 -2.41
C ASP A 78 8.13 -8.50 -2.36
N GLY A 79 7.76 -7.57 -1.48
CA GLY A 79 6.60 -6.72 -1.67
C GLY A 79 6.95 -5.61 -2.67
N THR A 80 5.95 -5.06 -3.35
CA THR A 80 6.23 -4.01 -4.32
C THR A 80 6.66 -2.72 -3.62
N GLY A 81 7.81 -2.17 -3.99
CA GLY A 81 8.41 -1.02 -3.29
C GLY A 81 8.38 0.29 -4.04
N ASP A 82 9.18 1.22 -3.54
CA ASP A 82 9.27 2.59 -4.04
C ASP A 82 9.97 2.64 -5.41
N THR A 83 9.47 3.51 -6.29
CA THR A 83 10.04 3.69 -7.62
C THR A 83 10.38 5.14 -7.92
N GLY A 84 11.29 5.33 -8.88
CA GLY A 84 11.41 6.60 -9.61
C GLY A 84 10.13 6.91 -10.41
N TRP A 85 10.10 8.08 -11.03
CA TRP A 85 9.02 8.42 -11.97
C TRP A 85 9.19 7.65 -13.28
N ILE A 86 8.15 6.90 -13.64
CA ILE A 86 8.08 6.05 -14.82
C ILE A 86 7.17 6.73 -15.84
N THR A 87 7.60 6.77 -17.10
CA THR A 87 6.76 7.23 -18.22
C THR A 87 6.06 6.03 -18.85
N PRO A 88 4.73 6.03 -19.02
CA PRO A 88 4.02 4.97 -19.72
C PRO A 88 4.59 4.76 -21.13
N THR A 89 4.88 3.51 -21.48
CA THR A 89 5.50 3.14 -22.77
C THR A 89 4.48 3.03 -23.90
N ALA A 90 3.22 2.74 -23.57
CA ALA A 90 2.13 2.60 -24.52
C ALA A 90 0.94 3.46 -24.07
N LEU A 91 0.76 4.60 -24.73
CA LEU A 91 -0.45 5.39 -24.61
C LEU A 91 -1.54 4.82 -25.54
N GLY A 92 -2.79 4.98 -25.13
CA GLY A 92 -3.95 4.62 -25.93
C GLY A 92 -4.03 5.46 -27.19
N SER A 93 -4.75 4.94 -28.19
CA SER A 93 -4.84 5.58 -29.51
C SER A 93 -5.30 7.04 -29.40
N GLY A 94 -4.57 7.94 -30.07
CA GLY A 94 -4.84 9.38 -30.08
C GLY A 94 -4.30 10.14 -28.87
N TRP A 95 -3.77 9.48 -27.84
CA TRP A 95 -3.14 10.14 -26.70
C TRP A 95 -1.67 10.45 -26.94
N SER A 96 -1.24 11.60 -26.43
CA SER A 96 0.14 12.07 -26.49
C SER A 96 0.54 12.73 -25.19
N ASN A 97 1.81 12.56 -24.82
CA ASN A 97 2.42 13.25 -23.69
C ASN A 97 2.70 14.72 -24.04
N GLU A 98 2.50 15.62 -23.10
CA GLU A 98 2.98 16.99 -23.21
C GLU A 98 4.52 17.02 -23.20
N SER A 99 5.13 17.83 -24.06
CA SER A 99 6.59 17.93 -24.16
C SER A 99 7.19 18.39 -22.82
N GLY A 100 8.15 17.62 -22.29
CA GLY A 100 8.84 17.93 -21.03
C GLY A 100 8.03 17.70 -19.75
N ASN A 101 6.72 17.40 -19.85
CA ASN A 101 5.84 17.18 -18.70
C ASN A 101 4.79 16.09 -18.98
N GLY A 102 5.19 15.02 -19.67
CA GLY A 102 4.31 13.90 -20.02
C GLY A 102 3.75 13.15 -18.81
N PHE A 103 2.75 12.32 -19.04
CA PHE A 103 2.20 11.45 -18.00
C PHE A 103 3.29 10.59 -17.38
N GLN A 104 3.31 10.58 -16.05
CA GLN A 104 4.23 9.76 -15.28
C GLN A 104 3.55 9.23 -14.03
N TYR A 105 3.99 8.06 -13.60
CA TYR A 105 3.53 7.42 -12.36
C TYR A 105 4.73 6.90 -11.56
N ARG A 106 4.52 6.72 -10.27
CA ARG A 106 5.46 6.01 -9.39
C ARG A 106 4.73 5.40 -8.21
N ARG A 107 5.36 4.43 -7.56
CA ARG A 107 4.95 3.94 -6.24
C ARG A 107 5.84 4.57 -5.18
N ARG A 108 5.27 5.04 -4.08
CA ARG A 108 6.04 5.54 -2.94
C ARG A 108 5.28 5.32 -1.64
N ASN A 109 5.87 4.59 -0.72
CA ASN A 109 5.30 4.18 0.56
C ASN A 109 3.90 3.54 0.39
N GLY A 110 3.79 2.56 -0.52
CA GLY A 110 2.52 1.87 -0.79
C GLY A 110 1.51 2.65 -1.64
N GLU A 111 1.73 3.94 -1.91
CA GLU A 111 0.81 4.76 -2.71
C GLU A 111 1.31 4.90 -4.15
N VAL A 112 0.45 4.67 -5.14
CA VAL A 112 0.69 5.07 -6.52
C VAL A 112 0.33 6.54 -6.67
N ARG A 113 1.26 7.34 -7.21
CA ARG A 113 1.06 8.76 -7.50
C ARG A 113 1.30 9.04 -8.97
N PHE A 114 0.52 9.97 -9.50
CA PHE A 114 0.65 10.41 -10.88
C PHE A 114 1.09 11.87 -10.96
N ARG A 115 1.65 12.21 -12.12
CA ARG A 115 1.92 13.59 -12.52
C ARG A 115 1.91 13.72 -14.03
N GLY A 116 2.09 14.96 -14.47
CA GLY A 116 2.24 15.30 -15.87
C GLY A 116 0.91 15.43 -16.59
N ARG A 117 1.04 15.72 -17.88
CA ARG A 117 0.00 16.17 -18.77
C ARG A 117 0.06 15.48 -20.12
N GLY A 118 -1.08 15.46 -20.78
CA GLY A 118 -1.20 14.94 -22.12
C GLY A 118 -2.48 15.40 -22.78
N SER A 119 -2.58 15.12 -24.06
CA SER A 119 -3.72 15.50 -24.88
C SER A 119 -4.18 14.32 -25.73
N SER A 120 -5.45 14.31 -26.07
CA SER A 120 -6.04 13.38 -27.01
C SER A 120 -6.48 14.12 -28.27
N THR A 121 -6.16 13.57 -29.45
CA THR A 121 -6.68 14.05 -30.74
C THR A 121 -7.94 13.29 -31.19
N GLY A 122 -8.52 12.43 -30.34
CA GLY A 122 -9.70 11.62 -30.67
C GLY A 122 -10.55 11.23 -29.46
N ALA A 123 -11.62 10.46 -29.70
CA ALA A 123 -12.59 10.08 -28.69
C ALA A 123 -12.19 8.83 -27.85
N SER A 124 -10.92 8.44 -27.84
CA SER A 124 -10.47 7.28 -27.08
C SER A 124 -10.53 7.56 -25.59
N SER A 125 -11.32 6.77 -24.87
CA SER A 125 -11.37 6.81 -23.41
C SER A 125 -10.16 6.17 -22.74
N ALA A 126 -9.45 5.25 -23.40
CA ALA A 126 -8.31 4.56 -22.81
C ALA A 126 -7.03 5.40 -22.93
N LEU A 127 -6.36 5.65 -21.80
CA LEU A 127 -5.11 6.41 -21.73
C LEU A 127 -3.88 5.51 -21.74
N PHE A 128 -3.80 4.54 -20.83
CA PHE A 128 -2.75 3.51 -20.75
C PHE A 128 -3.14 2.50 -19.66
N THR A 129 -2.36 1.43 -19.53
CA THR A 129 -2.55 0.41 -18.49
C THR A 129 -1.33 0.37 -17.58
N LEU A 130 -1.57 0.36 -16.28
CA LEU A 130 -0.53 0.20 -15.27
C LEU A 130 -0.04 -1.25 -15.23
N PRO A 131 1.27 -1.47 -15.05
CA PRO A 131 1.80 -2.82 -14.88
C PRO A 131 1.46 -3.38 -13.49
N ALA A 132 1.65 -4.69 -13.34
CA ALA A 132 1.60 -5.35 -12.04
C ALA A 132 2.52 -4.64 -11.04
N GLY A 133 2.07 -4.51 -9.79
CA GLY A 133 2.74 -3.74 -8.74
C GLY A 133 2.32 -2.27 -8.62
N PHE A 134 1.57 -1.75 -9.61
CA PHE A 134 0.96 -0.41 -9.57
C PHE A 134 -0.57 -0.47 -9.67
N LEU A 135 -1.14 -1.67 -9.53
CA LEU A 135 -2.57 -1.86 -9.55
C LEU A 135 -3.19 -1.28 -8.27
N PRO A 136 -4.41 -0.73 -8.34
CA PRO A 136 -5.10 -0.24 -7.16
C PRO A 136 -5.47 -1.40 -6.21
N ASP A 137 -5.33 -1.18 -4.91
CA ASP A 137 -5.80 -2.08 -3.86
C ASP A 137 -7.33 -1.97 -3.71
N VAL A 138 -8.03 -2.64 -4.63
CA VAL A 138 -9.50 -2.71 -4.66
C VAL A 138 -9.95 -4.10 -5.07
N LEU A 139 -11.19 -4.44 -4.71
CA LEU A 139 -11.80 -5.71 -5.11
C LEU A 139 -11.84 -5.87 -6.64
N PRO A 140 -11.74 -7.10 -7.16
CA PRO A 140 -11.87 -7.36 -8.60
C PRO A 140 -13.16 -6.76 -9.17
N GLY A 141 -13.03 -5.96 -10.23
CA GLY A 141 -14.16 -5.30 -10.90
C GLY A 141 -14.54 -3.93 -10.31
N ALA A 142 -13.94 -3.52 -9.19
CA ALA A 142 -14.05 -2.16 -8.68
C ALA A 142 -13.09 -1.19 -9.40
N ASN A 143 -13.30 0.10 -9.19
CA ASN A 143 -12.43 1.15 -9.71
C ASN A 143 -12.39 2.36 -8.78
N PHE A 144 -11.27 3.07 -8.78
CA PHE A 144 -11.24 4.44 -8.28
C PHE A 144 -11.74 5.40 -9.35
N ALA A 145 -12.33 6.51 -8.92
CA ALA A 145 -12.78 7.58 -9.79
C ALA A 145 -12.25 8.92 -9.24
N PHE A 146 -11.63 9.69 -10.11
CA PHE A 146 -11.03 10.99 -9.82
C PHE A 146 -11.60 12.04 -10.75
N LEU A 147 -11.66 13.29 -10.27
CA LEU A 147 -11.91 14.45 -11.13
C LEU A 147 -10.58 15.12 -11.41
N THR A 148 -10.16 15.18 -12.66
CA THR A 148 -8.91 15.81 -13.08
C THR A 148 -9.17 17.11 -13.81
N ASP A 149 -8.22 18.03 -13.74
CA ASP A 149 -8.25 19.25 -14.51
C ASP A 149 -8.01 18.96 -16.00
N ALA A 150 -8.88 19.50 -16.84
CA ALA A 150 -8.64 19.62 -18.27
C ALA A 150 -9.06 21.00 -18.78
N GLN A 151 -8.50 21.41 -19.91
CA GLN A 151 -8.83 22.69 -20.53
C GLN A 151 -10.32 22.81 -20.90
N SER A 152 -10.96 21.67 -21.19
CA SER A 152 -12.40 21.55 -21.49
C SER A 152 -13.30 21.50 -20.25
N GLY A 153 -12.74 21.70 -19.04
CA GLY A 153 -13.42 21.49 -17.76
C GLY A 153 -12.97 20.20 -17.07
N ALA A 154 -13.51 19.93 -15.88
CA ALA A 154 -13.14 18.74 -15.12
C ALA A 154 -13.48 17.45 -15.89
N VAL A 155 -12.52 16.54 -16.02
CA VAL A 155 -12.68 15.22 -16.63
C VAL A 155 -12.73 14.17 -15.53
N ARG A 156 -13.65 13.22 -15.63
CA ARG A 156 -13.66 12.07 -14.74
C ARG A 156 -12.71 10.99 -15.26
N MET A 157 -11.75 10.60 -14.43
CA MET A 157 -10.78 9.56 -14.67
C MET A 157 -11.07 8.35 -13.80
N ASN A 158 -11.12 7.17 -14.40
CA ASN A 158 -11.25 5.91 -13.70
C ASN A 158 -9.94 5.13 -13.74
N VAL A 159 -9.60 4.50 -12.62
CA VAL A 159 -8.52 3.52 -12.51
C VAL A 159 -9.15 2.20 -12.12
N LEU A 160 -9.21 1.27 -13.07
CA LEU A 160 -9.83 -0.04 -12.87
C LEU A 160 -8.92 -0.95 -12.05
N SER A 161 -9.48 -1.97 -11.39
CA SER A 161 -8.73 -3.02 -10.69
C SER A 161 -7.69 -3.72 -11.58
N THR A 162 -7.85 -3.67 -12.90
CA THR A 162 -6.91 -4.20 -13.90
C THR A 162 -5.77 -3.25 -14.25
N GLY A 163 -5.71 -2.06 -13.64
CA GLY A 163 -4.73 -1.02 -13.93
C GLY A 163 -5.06 -0.15 -15.15
N ALA A 164 -6.17 -0.41 -15.85
CA ALA A 164 -6.58 0.40 -16.97
C ALA A 164 -7.00 1.81 -16.51
N MET A 165 -6.35 2.83 -17.08
CA MET A 165 -6.66 4.24 -16.89
C MET A 165 -7.61 4.70 -18.00
N THR A 166 -8.81 5.16 -17.66
CA THR A 166 -9.81 5.58 -18.65
C THR A 166 -10.45 6.93 -18.30
N SER A 167 -10.75 7.75 -19.31
CA SER A 167 -11.55 8.98 -19.18
C SER A 167 -13.01 8.73 -19.53
N LEU A 168 -13.94 9.31 -18.77
CA LEU A 168 -15.38 9.17 -19.00
C LEU A 168 -15.96 10.27 -19.91
N THR A 169 -15.11 11.08 -20.54
CA THR A 169 -15.54 12.12 -21.46
C THR A 169 -15.63 11.59 -22.88
N THR A 170 -16.72 11.93 -23.57
CA THR A 170 -16.86 11.75 -25.02
C THR A 170 -16.33 12.99 -25.73
N GLY A 171 -15.30 12.84 -26.57
CA GLY A 171 -14.75 13.92 -27.39
C GLY A 171 -13.25 14.17 -27.19
N THR A 172 -12.73 15.19 -27.87
CA THR A 172 -11.32 15.59 -27.83
C THR A 172 -10.99 16.25 -26.48
N ILE A 173 -9.92 15.80 -25.82
CA ILE A 173 -9.40 16.39 -24.58
C ILE A 173 -8.07 17.06 -24.90
N THR A 174 -8.05 18.39 -24.97
CA THR A 174 -6.89 19.15 -25.47
C THR A 174 -5.73 19.26 -24.47
N ASN A 175 -5.99 19.10 -23.18
CA ASN A 175 -4.95 18.98 -22.15
C ASN A 175 -5.59 18.43 -20.86
N ILE A 176 -5.11 17.32 -20.33
CA ILE A 176 -5.51 16.75 -19.03
C ILE A 176 -4.27 16.58 -18.15
N SER A 177 -4.41 16.83 -16.86
CA SER A 177 -3.36 16.56 -15.86
C SER A 177 -3.75 15.40 -14.95
N LEU A 178 -2.77 14.57 -14.60
CA LEU A 178 -2.96 13.45 -13.66
C LEU A 178 -2.43 13.75 -12.26
N GLY A 179 -1.96 14.98 -11.98
CA GLY A 179 -1.21 15.31 -10.76
C GLY A 179 -1.96 15.10 -9.45
N ASN A 180 -3.27 14.99 -9.49
CA ASN A 180 -4.14 14.76 -8.34
C ASN A 180 -4.61 13.30 -8.19
N ILE A 181 -4.26 12.41 -9.12
CA ILE A 181 -4.60 10.99 -9.00
C ILE A 181 -3.59 10.31 -8.08
N ARG A 182 -4.12 9.66 -7.03
CA ARG A 182 -3.35 8.81 -6.11
C ARG A 182 -4.24 7.73 -5.52
N PHE A 183 -3.67 6.57 -5.24
CA PHE A 183 -4.36 5.47 -4.57
C PHE A 183 -3.36 4.51 -3.94
N ASP A 184 -3.83 3.73 -2.97
CA ASP A 184 -3.04 2.65 -2.38
C ASP A 184 -2.87 1.50 -3.37
N ALA A 185 -1.63 1.03 -3.50
CA ALA A 185 -1.24 -0.01 -4.41
C ALA A 185 -1.47 -1.39 -3.78
N ALA A 186 -1.99 -2.32 -4.59
CA ALA A 186 -2.11 -3.73 -4.23
C ALA A 186 -0.74 -4.41 -4.02
#